data_AF-A0A0H5CC03-F1
#
_entry.id   AF-A0A0H5CC03-F1
#
_cell.length_a   1.000
_cell.length_b   1.000
_cell.length_c   1.000
_cell.angle_alpha   90.00
_cell.angle_beta   90.00
_cell.angle_gamma   90.00
#
_symmetry.space_group_name_H-M   'P 1'
#
loop_
_entity.id
_entity.type
_entity.pdbx_description
1 polymer ?
#
loop_
_entity_poly.entity_id
_entity_poly.type
_entity_poly.pdbx_seq_one_letter_code
_entity_poly.pdbx_strand_id
1 'polypeptide(L)'
;MITFNPGYYDDAHALTDMMASSSPCRDSTWWFKPGAYYFDFHNTTNPLLDSGGGNVWTIDNGTLVAGTPVNGAGQVIASPPVPATIPGSCNNPIKDANAVGVQFVFGGDSQLVVKSGQAEICGTYSTTRPPVAIYGLKSGAESDTVLTGRKLTTVVSQGDFNPTATTVNLADVDTTNFATWKAKKKNDNTTVSVNGFAAPAAIPAGSVLKSAAVKVVHRHTHPTTFDGLTVTLTPTGGTPLTGTSVGRLGSPAFQTDSIPIDVSRTGSLARAIYNGTYSGARIDVRVNLSEKDDIEDIDAIQLDLTYTAPALRAGSGCVTTGPYTGSGNASRCAVVTSTGSPNNQFYVQGTTYTPIAALDLTLNNAAEQVFRFGVVTRTLWVKLTGSFSYTGPVIEVPDDSPGFVFSVYLSVYVCAAPGPCSTSGNPSLRAKVAFVDADPVTPVAGARQVSVLSYSATR
;
A
#
# COMPACT_ATOMS: atom_id res chain seq x y z
N MET A 1 -13.37 16.62 -9.02
CA MET A 1 -12.89 15.27 -9.41
C MET A 1 -11.40 15.20 -9.17
N ILE A 2 -10.92 14.12 -8.54
CA ILE A 2 -9.49 13.84 -8.39
C ILE A 2 -9.18 12.50 -9.06
N THR A 3 -8.03 12.43 -9.72
CA THR A 3 -7.60 11.26 -10.50
C THR A 3 -6.36 10.64 -9.89
N PHE A 4 -6.38 9.32 -9.76
CA PHE A 4 -5.29 8.49 -9.25
C PHE A 4 -4.71 7.66 -10.40
N ASN A 5 -3.39 7.57 -10.47
CA ASN A 5 -2.70 6.77 -11.49
C ASN A 5 -2.22 5.45 -10.90
N PRO A 6 -2.18 4.36 -11.68
CA PRO A 6 -1.59 3.09 -11.25
C PRO A 6 -0.18 3.28 -10.69
N GLY A 7 0.15 2.58 -9.61
CA GLY A 7 1.42 2.78 -8.91
C GLY A 7 1.40 2.31 -7.45
N TYR A 8 2.45 2.66 -6.73
CA TYR A 8 2.65 2.35 -5.31
C TYR A 8 2.15 3.50 -4.43
N TYR A 9 1.41 3.15 -3.38
CA TYR A 9 0.79 4.05 -2.42
C TYR A 9 1.08 3.56 -1.00
N ASP A 10 1.71 4.40 -0.19
CA ASP A 10 2.19 4.07 1.16
C ASP A 10 1.70 5.00 2.27
N ASP A 11 0.98 6.06 1.91
CA ASP A 11 0.40 7.02 2.86
C ASP A 11 -1.13 6.90 2.93
N ALA A 12 -1.60 6.07 3.87
CA ALA A 12 -3.02 5.88 4.14
C ALA A 12 -3.67 7.13 4.72
N HIS A 13 -2.92 7.90 5.52
CA HIS A 13 -3.41 9.11 6.17
C HIS A 13 -3.70 10.19 5.14
N ALA A 14 -2.77 10.46 4.22
CA ALA A 14 -3.00 11.44 3.15
C ALA A 14 -4.20 11.07 2.26
N LEU A 15 -4.38 9.78 1.93
CA LEU A 15 -5.57 9.32 1.22
C LEU A 15 -6.85 9.53 2.04
N THR A 16 -6.81 9.22 3.34
CA THR A 16 -7.96 9.39 4.25
C THR A 16 -8.37 10.85 4.39
N ASP A 17 -7.40 11.75 4.62
CA ASP A 17 -7.64 13.19 4.76
C ASP A 17 -8.23 13.80 3.49
N MET A 18 -7.80 13.32 2.33
CA MET A 18 -8.37 13.75 1.05
C MET A 18 -9.82 13.32 0.89
N MET A 19 -10.21 12.17 1.44
CA MET A 19 -11.55 11.59 1.35
C MET A 19 -12.39 11.82 2.62
N ALA A 20 -11.91 12.67 3.53
CA ALA A 20 -12.60 13.02 4.76
C ALA A 20 -13.79 13.96 4.49
N SER A 21 -14.83 13.85 5.31
CA SER A 21 -15.97 14.78 5.28
C SER A 21 -15.59 16.24 5.61
N SER A 22 -14.50 16.44 6.35
CA SER A 22 -13.90 17.75 6.65
C SER A 22 -13.00 18.30 5.54
N SER A 23 -12.70 17.49 4.51
CA SER A 23 -11.75 17.85 3.48
C SER A 23 -12.28 18.96 2.54
N PRO A 24 -11.42 19.84 2.00
CA PRO A 24 -11.78 20.68 0.85
C PRO A 24 -12.21 19.85 -0.37
N CYS A 25 -11.79 18.59 -0.41
CA CYS A 25 -12.05 17.61 -1.45
C CYS A 25 -13.40 16.89 -1.29
N ARG A 26 -14.18 17.16 -0.23
CA ARG A 26 -15.49 16.52 -0.01
C ARG A 26 -16.44 16.61 -1.24
N ASP A 27 -17.32 15.62 -1.34
CA ASP A 27 -18.38 15.39 -2.33
C ASP A 27 -17.88 15.19 -3.76
N SER A 28 -16.57 15.02 -3.92
CA SER A 28 -15.96 14.78 -5.22
C SER A 28 -15.99 13.31 -5.62
N THR A 29 -15.70 13.08 -6.90
CA THR A 29 -15.46 11.76 -7.48
C THR A 29 -13.96 11.44 -7.55
N TRP A 30 -13.57 10.32 -6.97
CA TRP A 30 -12.23 9.74 -6.87
C TRP A 30 -12.07 8.68 -7.94
N TRP A 31 -11.41 9.05 -9.03
CA TRP A 31 -11.23 8.16 -10.17
C TRP A 31 -9.88 7.46 -10.12
N PHE A 32 -9.90 6.16 -9.89
CA PHE A 32 -8.75 5.28 -10.09
C PHE A 32 -8.80 4.74 -11.52
N LYS A 33 -7.92 5.27 -12.37
CA LYS A 33 -7.79 4.84 -13.77
C LYS A 33 -7.49 3.35 -13.89
N PRO A 34 -7.79 2.70 -15.02
CA PRO A 34 -7.43 1.30 -15.22
C PRO A 34 -5.94 1.02 -14.99
N GLY A 35 -5.62 -0.08 -14.30
CA GLY A 35 -4.25 -0.51 -13.99
C GLY A 35 -4.07 -1.12 -12.59
N ALA A 36 -2.82 -1.41 -12.23
CA ALA A 36 -2.48 -2.01 -10.94
C ALA A 36 -2.14 -0.94 -9.89
N TYR A 37 -2.76 -1.03 -8.73
CA TYR A 37 -2.53 -0.17 -7.57
C TYR A 37 -2.01 -1.01 -6.43
N TYR A 38 -0.89 -0.60 -5.86
CA TYR A 38 -0.24 -1.29 -4.76
C TYR A 38 -0.34 -0.44 -3.51
N PHE A 39 -1.22 -0.84 -2.60
CA PHE A 39 -1.39 -0.22 -1.29
C PHE A 39 -0.58 -1.02 -0.28
N ASP A 40 0.55 -0.45 0.15
CA ASP A 40 1.36 -1.02 1.21
C ASP A 40 1.78 0.13 2.14
N PHE A 41 0.97 0.37 3.16
CA PHE A 41 1.03 1.54 4.00
C PHE A 41 2.06 1.39 5.12
N HIS A 42 2.85 2.44 5.35
CA HIS A 42 3.90 2.47 6.36
C HIS A 42 3.70 3.56 7.40
N ASN A 43 2.50 4.13 7.52
CA ASN A 43 2.16 5.21 8.44
C ASN A 43 2.60 4.96 9.90
N THR A 44 2.63 3.70 10.35
CA THR A 44 3.06 3.33 11.71
C THR A 44 4.58 3.17 11.90
N THR A 45 5.37 3.09 10.81
CA THR A 45 6.81 2.74 10.87
C THR A 45 7.72 3.71 10.11
N ASN A 46 7.18 4.45 9.14
CA ASN A 46 7.84 5.53 8.43
C ASN A 46 7.58 6.86 9.15
N PRO A 47 8.57 7.45 9.83
CA PRO A 47 8.39 8.66 10.62
C PRO A 47 8.18 9.93 9.79
N LEU A 48 8.29 9.85 8.45
CA LEU A 48 7.90 10.93 7.55
C LEU A 48 6.39 10.99 7.30
N LEU A 49 5.67 9.90 7.56
CA LEU A 49 4.24 9.80 7.35
C LEU A 49 3.51 10.06 8.67
N ASP A 50 2.30 10.61 8.58
CA ASP A 50 1.45 10.76 9.76
C ASP A 50 0.96 9.37 10.21
N SER A 51 1.17 9.06 11.49
CA SER A 51 0.74 7.80 12.11
C SER A 51 -0.74 7.78 12.51
N GLY A 52 -1.44 8.92 12.40
CA GLY A 52 -2.88 9.04 12.62
C GLY A 52 -3.66 8.01 11.82
N GLY A 53 -4.58 7.29 12.47
CA GLY A 53 -5.40 6.25 11.83
C GLY A 53 -4.68 4.94 11.51
N GLY A 54 -3.34 4.93 11.47
CA GLY A 54 -2.50 3.77 11.13
C GLY A 54 -2.51 3.45 9.63
N ASN A 55 -2.36 2.17 9.28
CA ASN A 55 -2.31 1.69 7.90
C ASN A 55 -3.72 1.52 7.29
N VAL A 56 -4.59 2.51 7.51
CA VAL A 56 -6.03 2.44 7.17
C VAL A 56 -6.41 3.61 6.27
N TRP A 57 -6.74 3.30 5.02
CA TRP A 57 -7.32 4.26 4.10
C TRP A 57 -8.85 4.27 4.24
N THR A 58 -9.41 5.41 4.63
CA THR A 58 -10.85 5.58 4.85
C THR A 58 -11.50 6.45 3.78
N ILE A 59 -12.59 5.97 3.19
CA ILE A 59 -13.51 6.74 2.33
C ILE A 59 -14.67 7.23 3.21
N ASP A 60 -14.55 8.43 3.77
CA ASP A 60 -15.57 8.99 4.65
C ASP A 60 -16.63 9.79 3.88
N ASN A 61 -16.30 10.32 2.70
CA ASN A 61 -17.20 11.11 1.89
C ASN A 61 -16.81 11.07 0.39
N GLY A 62 -17.76 11.41 -0.50
CA GLY A 62 -17.57 11.38 -1.95
C GLY A 62 -17.83 10.00 -2.58
N THR A 63 -17.44 9.86 -3.84
CA THR A 63 -17.69 8.66 -4.67
C THR A 63 -16.40 8.16 -5.29
N LEU A 64 -15.99 6.93 -4.98
CA LEU A 64 -14.86 6.27 -5.61
C LEU A 64 -15.32 5.43 -6.80
N VAL A 65 -14.70 5.66 -7.96
CA VAL A 65 -14.88 4.86 -9.17
C VAL A 65 -13.52 4.33 -9.59
N ALA A 66 -13.36 3.02 -9.61
CA ALA A 66 -12.12 2.39 -10.05
C ALA A 66 -12.34 1.54 -11.30
N GLY A 67 -11.61 1.88 -12.37
CA GLY A 67 -11.68 1.25 -13.68
C GLY A 67 -12.09 2.21 -14.80
N THR A 68 -12.48 1.66 -15.94
CA THR A 68 -12.97 2.44 -17.09
C THR A 68 -14.37 2.98 -16.77
N PRO A 69 -14.61 4.30 -16.81
CA PRO A 69 -15.90 4.85 -16.44
C PRO A 69 -16.95 4.61 -17.53
N VAL A 70 -18.21 4.47 -17.13
CA VAL A 70 -19.37 4.34 -18.03
C VAL A 70 -20.48 5.32 -17.68
N ASN A 71 -21.36 5.62 -18.63
CA ASN A 71 -22.59 6.38 -18.40
C ASN A 71 -23.72 5.47 -17.90
N GLY A 72 -24.90 6.06 -17.59
CA GLY A 72 -26.07 5.30 -17.14
C GLY A 72 -26.63 4.28 -18.15
N ALA A 73 -26.19 4.33 -19.41
CA ALA A 73 -26.51 3.32 -20.43
C ALA A 73 -25.43 2.22 -20.54
N GLY A 74 -24.38 2.26 -19.70
CA GLY A 74 -23.25 1.34 -19.73
C GLY A 74 -22.22 1.62 -20.82
N GLN A 75 -22.31 2.77 -21.51
CA GLN A 75 -21.34 3.13 -22.55
C GLN A 75 -20.08 3.75 -21.94
N VAL A 76 -18.91 3.34 -22.42
CA VAL A 76 -17.62 3.89 -21.99
C VAL A 76 -17.54 5.39 -22.25
N ILE A 77 -17.08 6.14 -21.25
CA ILE A 77 -16.86 7.58 -21.30
C ILE A 77 -15.42 7.93 -20.90
N ALA A 78 -14.99 9.17 -21.15
CA ALA A 78 -13.60 9.59 -20.90
C ALA A 78 -13.28 9.81 -19.41
N SER A 79 -14.28 10.12 -18.59
CA SER A 79 -14.15 10.38 -17.14
C SER A 79 -15.50 10.12 -16.45
N PRO A 80 -15.52 9.70 -15.17
CA PRO A 80 -16.77 9.48 -14.46
C PRO A 80 -17.56 10.79 -14.27
N PRO A 81 -18.90 10.71 -14.16
CA PRO A 81 -19.72 11.86 -13.79
C PRO A 81 -19.40 12.34 -12.36
N VAL A 82 -19.69 13.61 -12.07
CA VAL A 82 -19.48 14.23 -10.75
C VAL A 82 -20.81 14.83 -10.26
N PRO A 83 -21.44 14.28 -9.21
CA PRO A 83 -21.07 13.03 -8.52
C PRO A 83 -21.29 11.79 -9.39
N ALA A 84 -20.55 10.73 -9.12
CA ALA A 84 -20.75 9.44 -9.76
C ALA A 84 -21.99 8.75 -9.18
N THR A 85 -22.68 7.94 -9.99
CA THR A 85 -23.80 7.12 -9.52
C THR A 85 -23.28 5.73 -9.19
N ILE A 86 -23.38 5.32 -7.93
CA ILE A 86 -22.90 4.02 -7.45
C ILE A 86 -24.10 3.14 -7.09
N PRO A 87 -24.18 1.90 -7.59
CA PRO A 87 -23.30 1.27 -8.59
C PRO A 87 -23.60 1.74 -10.03
N GLY A 88 -22.76 1.33 -10.98
CA GLY A 88 -22.97 1.54 -12.42
C GLY A 88 -22.10 2.62 -13.06
N SER A 89 -21.07 3.12 -12.38
CA SER A 89 -20.14 4.14 -12.90
C SER A 89 -18.85 3.57 -13.47
N CYS A 90 -18.55 2.28 -13.29
CA CYS A 90 -17.43 1.61 -13.96
C CYS A 90 -17.87 0.43 -14.84
N ASN A 91 -17.06 0.15 -15.88
CA ASN A 91 -17.33 -0.88 -16.87
C ASN A 91 -17.21 -2.28 -16.25
N ASN A 92 -18.33 -3.01 -16.19
CA ASN A 92 -18.45 -4.27 -15.48
C ASN A 92 -17.92 -5.44 -16.35
N PRO A 93 -16.88 -6.17 -15.91
CA PRO A 93 -16.32 -7.28 -16.68
C PRO A 93 -17.29 -8.47 -16.88
N ILE A 94 -18.43 -8.53 -16.20
CA ILE A 94 -19.48 -9.53 -16.47
C ILE A 94 -20.22 -9.21 -17.77
N LYS A 95 -20.45 -7.92 -18.03
CA LYS A 95 -21.31 -7.45 -19.11
C LYS A 95 -20.53 -7.06 -20.36
N ASP A 96 -19.22 -6.83 -20.25
CA ASP A 96 -18.36 -6.43 -21.35
C ASP A 96 -17.01 -7.17 -21.31
N ALA A 97 -16.76 -7.96 -22.35
CA ALA A 97 -15.49 -8.67 -22.54
C ALA A 97 -14.30 -7.74 -22.84
N ASN A 98 -14.55 -6.45 -23.11
CA ASN A 98 -13.52 -5.42 -23.30
C ASN A 98 -13.30 -4.56 -22.05
N ALA A 99 -13.94 -4.90 -20.92
CA ALA A 99 -13.79 -4.13 -19.70
C ALA A 99 -12.34 -4.12 -19.20
N VAL A 100 -11.75 -2.92 -19.18
CA VAL A 100 -10.43 -2.67 -18.56
C VAL A 100 -10.66 -1.97 -17.23
N GLY A 101 -10.21 -2.61 -16.15
CA GLY A 101 -10.46 -2.19 -14.78
C GLY A 101 -9.17 -1.99 -13.99
N VAL A 102 -9.31 -2.04 -12.67
CA VAL A 102 -8.18 -1.99 -11.74
C VAL A 102 -7.87 -3.35 -11.15
N GLN A 103 -6.69 -3.46 -10.56
CA GLN A 103 -6.41 -4.42 -9.50
C GLN A 103 -5.85 -3.66 -8.31
N PHE A 104 -6.59 -3.63 -7.21
CA PHE A 104 -6.12 -3.09 -5.93
C PHE A 104 -5.44 -4.20 -5.14
N VAL A 105 -4.13 -4.08 -4.98
CA VAL A 105 -3.28 -5.02 -4.26
C VAL A 105 -2.95 -4.45 -2.89
N PHE A 106 -3.33 -5.13 -1.82
CA PHE A 106 -3.05 -4.74 -0.44
C PHE A 106 -1.94 -5.60 0.16
N GLY A 107 -0.83 -4.96 0.56
CA GLY A 107 0.29 -5.56 1.26
C GLY A 107 0.27 -5.28 2.77
N GLY A 108 1.03 -6.07 3.54
CA GLY A 108 1.21 -5.87 4.98
C GLY A 108 -0.09 -5.92 5.78
N ASP A 109 -0.33 -4.89 6.58
CA ASP A 109 -1.57 -4.67 7.35
C ASP A 109 -2.41 -3.51 6.78
N SER A 110 -2.22 -3.20 5.50
CA SER A 110 -2.94 -2.14 4.77
C SER A 110 -4.42 -2.47 4.61
N GLN A 111 -5.27 -1.48 4.88
CA GLN A 111 -6.73 -1.66 4.92
C GLN A 111 -7.44 -0.56 4.16
N LEU A 112 -8.58 -0.93 3.58
CA LEU A 112 -9.58 -0.02 3.03
C LEU A 112 -10.83 -0.04 3.90
N VAL A 113 -11.30 1.14 4.32
CA VAL A 113 -12.54 1.33 5.05
C VAL A 113 -13.48 2.21 4.23
N VAL A 114 -14.62 1.67 3.81
CA VAL A 114 -15.72 2.47 3.26
C VAL A 114 -16.63 2.86 4.41
N LYS A 115 -16.58 4.14 4.80
CA LYS A 115 -17.31 4.67 5.95
C LYS A 115 -18.64 5.28 5.51
N SER A 116 -18.70 6.58 5.21
CA SER A 116 -19.92 7.24 4.72
C SER A 116 -19.86 7.65 3.25
N GLY A 117 -18.71 7.45 2.59
CA GLY A 117 -18.59 7.57 1.14
C GLY A 117 -19.09 6.32 0.42
N GLN A 118 -19.00 6.36 -0.90
CA GLN A 118 -19.42 5.27 -1.79
C GLN A 118 -18.23 4.81 -2.63
N ALA A 119 -18.19 3.53 -3.00
CA ALA A 119 -17.12 2.97 -3.82
C ALA A 119 -17.61 1.87 -4.75
N GLU A 120 -17.22 1.96 -6.03
CA GLU A 120 -17.36 0.88 -7.01
C GLU A 120 -16.00 0.57 -7.64
N ILE A 121 -15.62 -0.71 -7.60
CA ILE A 121 -14.33 -1.19 -8.08
C ILE A 121 -14.55 -2.25 -9.17
N CYS A 122 -14.17 -1.94 -10.41
CA CYS A 122 -14.26 -2.86 -11.53
C CYS A 122 -12.91 -3.51 -11.85
N GLY A 123 -12.90 -4.84 -11.98
CA GLY A 123 -11.74 -5.62 -12.43
C GLY A 123 -11.59 -5.60 -13.96
N THR A 124 -10.45 -6.11 -14.45
CA THR A 124 -10.20 -6.27 -15.89
C THR A 124 -10.68 -7.64 -16.35
N TYR A 125 -11.53 -7.69 -17.38
CA TYR A 125 -11.98 -8.96 -17.97
C TYR A 125 -10.81 -9.77 -18.51
N SER A 126 -10.90 -11.09 -18.40
CA SER A 126 -9.94 -12.02 -18.98
C SER A 126 -10.62 -13.36 -19.26
N THR A 127 -10.31 -13.97 -20.41
CA THR A 127 -10.85 -15.28 -20.81
C THR A 127 -10.20 -16.45 -20.09
N THR A 128 -9.01 -16.25 -19.51
CA THR A 128 -8.18 -17.32 -18.91
C THR A 128 -8.03 -17.24 -17.40
N ARG A 129 -8.61 -16.21 -16.76
CA ARG A 129 -8.50 -15.98 -15.32
C ARG A 129 -9.63 -15.06 -14.84
N PRO A 130 -10.06 -15.20 -13.59
CA PRO A 130 -11.05 -14.29 -13.02
C PRO A 130 -10.57 -12.82 -13.02
N PRO A 131 -11.47 -11.84 -13.20
CA PRO A 131 -11.15 -10.41 -13.15
C PRO A 131 -10.95 -9.98 -11.70
N VAL A 132 -9.75 -10.20 -11.16
CA VAL A 132 -9.43 -9.85 -9.76
C VAL A 132 -9.37 -8.33 -9.59
N ALA A 133 -10.35 -7.78 -8.88
CA ALA A 133 -10.44 -6.35 -8.56
C ALA A 133 -9.72 -6.00 -7.25
N ILE A 134 -9.78 -6.89 -6.26
CA ILE A 134 -9.14 -6.72 -4.95
C ILE A 134 -8.29 -7.96 -4.65
N TYR A 135 -7.04 -7.75 -4.28
CA TYR A 135 -6.07 -8.79 -3.99
C TYR A 135 -5.34 -8.53 -2.67
N GLY A 136 -5.40 -9.45 -1.73
CA GLY A 136 -4.56 -9.46 -0.54
C GLY A 136 -3.27 -10.23 -0.80
N LEU A 137 -2.11 -9.57 -0.67
CA LEU A 137 -0.82 -10.17 -1.01
C LEU A 137 -0.48 -11.34 -0.09
N LYS A 138 -0.11 -12.50 -0.65
CA LYS A 138 0.22 -13.71 0.12
C LYS A 138 1.69 -13.82 0.54
N SER A 139 2.57 -13.22 -0.24
CA SER A 139 4.02 -13.38 -0.14
C SER A 139 4.70 -12.11 -0.56
N GLY A 140 5.83 -11.82 0.05
CA GLY A 140 6.56 -10.60 -0.19
C GLY A 140 7.21 -10.14 1.11
N ALA A 141 8.39 -9.55 1.00
CA ALA A 141 9.13 -9.05 2.12
C ALA A 141 9.91 -7.83 1.67
N GLU A 142 10.10 -6.92 2.62
CA GLU A 142 11.02 -5.83 2.46
C GLU A 142 12.44 -6.27 2.80
N SER A 143 13.41 -5.63 2.16
CA SER A 143 14.81 -5.85 2.46
C SER A 143 15.54 -4.52 2.54
N ASP A 144 16.42 -4.43 3.52
CA ASP A 144 17.28 -3.27 3.70
C ASP A 144 18.39 -3.29 2.66
N THR A 145 18.56 -2.17 1.97
CA THR A 145 19.73 -1.88 1.16
C THR A 145 20.74 -1.13 2.01
N VAL A 146 21.93 -1.70 2.15
CA VAL A 146 23.04 -1.09 2.89
C VAL A 146 24.06 -0.54 1.91
N LEU A 147 24.28 0.77 1.96
CA LEU A 147 25.33 1.48 1.24
C LEU A 147 26.43 1.85 2.23
N THR A 148 27.52 1.08 2.25
CA THR A 148 28.69 1.37 3.10
C THR A 148 29.75 2.14 2.34
N GLY A 149 30.51 2.95 3.08
CA GLY A 149 31.73 3.60 2.62
C GLY A 149 31.52 4.47 1.39
N ARG A 150 30.41 5.21 1.31
CA ARG A 150 30.23 6.18 0.21
C ARG A 150 31.31 7.23 0.34
N LYS A 151 32.01 7.52 -0.76
CA LYS A 151 33.20 8.37 -0.77
C LYS A 151 32.88 9.78 -1.25
N LEU A 152 33.68 10.74 -0.82
CA LEU A 152 33.73 12.04 -1.47
C LEU A 152 34.29 11.92 -2.89
N THR A 153 34.03 12.94 -3.69
CA THR A 153 34.63 13.10 -5.03
C THR A 153 35.46 14.38 -5.12
N THR A 154 35.17 15.36 -4.25
CA THR A 154 35.81 16.68 -4.26
C THR A 154 35.99 17.21 -2.84
N VAL A 155 37.09 17.93 -2.61
CA VAL A 155 37.28 18.77 -1.43
C VAL A 155 36.88 20.20 -1.80
N VAL A 156 35.88 20.73 -1.10
CA VAL A 156 35.32 22.07 -1.34
C VAL A 156 36.13 23.14 -0.61
N SER A 157 36.54 22.87 0.62
CA SER A 157 37.39 23.74 1.43
C SER A 157 38.28 22.88 2.31
N GLN A 158 39.56 23.26 2.40
CA GLN A 158 40.56 22.52 3.17
C GLN A 158 40.65 22.98 4.63
N GLY A 159 40.12 24.16 4.96
CA GLY A 159 40.37 24.79 6.26
C GLY A 159 41.87 24.90 6.55
N ASP A 160 42.24 24.71 7.82
CA ASP A 160 43.63 24.67 8.26
C ASP A 160 44.34 23.33 8.00
N PHE A 161 43.69 22.34 7.36
CA PHE A 161 44.37 21.14 6.84
C PHE A 161 45.12 21.41 5.52
N ASN A 162 45.08 22.65 5.02
CA ASN A 162 45.77 23.05 3.79
C ASN A 162 47.30 22.89 3.91
N PRO A 163 47.99 22.28 2.92
CA PRO A 163 47.49 21.83 1.60
C PRO A 163 47.11 20.35 1.52
N THR A 164 47.09 19.65 2.65
CA THR A 164 47.04 18.19 2.70
C THR A 164 45.64 17.60 2.56
N ALA A 165 44.57 18.38 2.81
CA ALA A 165 43.20 17.95 2.55
C ALA A 165 42.91 17.90 1.04
N THR A 166 43.14 16.74 0.44
CA THR A 166 42.84 16.45 -0.98
C THR A 166 41.87 15.28 -1.09
N THR A 167 41.25 15.09 -2.26
CA THR A 167 40.36 13.94 -2.47
C THR A 167 41.09 12.61 -2.24
N VAL A 168 42.35 12.51 -2.69
CA VAL A 168 43.17 11.30 -2.53
C VAL A 168 43.40 10.98 -1.06
N ASN A 169 43.68 11.99 -0.24
CA ASN A 169 44.00 11.83 1.18
C ASN A 169 42.79 11.69 2.11
N LEU A 170 41.56 11.69 1.58
CA LEU A 170 40.34 11.68 2.41
C LEU A 170 39.29 10.66 1.95
N ALA A 171 39.46 10.04 0.77
CA ALA A 171 38.43 9.17 0.19
C ALA A 171 38.50 7.72 0.67
N ASP A 172 39.71 7.23 0.98
CA ASP A 172 40.01 5.84 1.24
C ASP A 172 40.62 5.65 2.62
N VAL A 173 40.27 4.53 3.27
CA VAL A 173 40.90 4.13 4.52
C VAL A 173 42.18 3.39 4.17
N ASP A 174 43.31 4.09 4.15
CA ASP A 174 44.58 3.53 3.71
C ASP A 174 45.76 3.76 4.67
N THR A 175 45.60 4.65 5.66
CA THR A 175 46.58 4.98 6.71
C THR A 175 47.90 5.59 6.20
N THR A 176 48.03 5.81 4.90
CA THR A 176 49.22 6.33 4.21
C THR A 176 49.01 7.72 3.65
N ASN A 177 47.79 8.03 3.19
CA ASN A 177 47.39 9.31 2.63
C ASN A 177 46.34 9.94 3.57
N PHE A 178 46.76 10.95 4.33
CA PHE A 178 45.88 11.64 5.27
C PHE A 178 46.09 13.15 5.21
N ALA A 179 45.07 13.89 5.63
CA ALA A 179 45.13 15.32 5.83
C ALA A 179 45.59 15.62 7.27
N THR A 180 46.57 16.51 7.44
CA THR A 180 47.15 16.86 8.73
C THR A 180 46.88 18.32 9.07
N TRP A 181 46.53 18.58 10.32
CA TRP A 181 46.41 19.92 10.89
C TRP A 181 47.05 19.99 12.27
N LYS A 182 47.72 21.09 12.59
CA LYS A 182 48.30 21.34 13.90
C LYS A 182 47.61 22.54 14.57
N ALA A 183 47.09 22.34 15.78
CA ALA A 183 46.44 23.38 16.57
C ALA A 183 47.41 24.52 16.92
N LYS A 184 47.02 25.76 16.60
CA LYS A 184 47.87 26.96 16.79
C LYS A 184 47.70 27.57 18.19
N LYS A 185 46.59 27.25 18.86
CA LYS A 185 46.21 27.75 20.20
C LYS A 185 45.47 26.67 20.98
N LYS A 186 45.19 26.91 22.27
CA LYS A 186 44.29 26.05 23.04
C LYS A 186 42.85 26.20 22.55
N ASN A 187 42.06 25.13 22.64
CA ASN A 187 40.67 25.06 22.17
C ASN A 187 40.53 25.52 20.70
N ASP A 188 41.48 25.10 19.86
CA ASP A 188 41.47 25.45 18.44
C ASP A 188 40.47 24.59 17.67
N ASN A 189 40.04 25.09 16.53
CA ASN A 189 39.16 24.35 15.65
C ASN A 189 39.38 24.71 14.19
N THR A 190 39.08 23.76 13.32
CA THR A 190 39.12 23.93 11.87
C THR A 190 37.97 23.15 11.25
N THR A 191 37.68 23.38 9.98
CA THR A 191 36.64 22.65 9.24
C THR A 191 37.13 22.32 7.86
N VAL A 192 37.07 21.04 7.50
CA VAL A 192 37.23 20.56 6.13
C VAL A 192 35.85 20.30 5.54
N SER A 193 35.63 20.75 4.31
CA SER A 193 34.37 20.61 3.59
C SER A 193 34.58 19.74 2.37
N VAL A 194 33.79 18.68 2.24
CA VAL A 194 33.88 17.71 1.14
C VAL A 194 32.51 17.50 0.48
N ASN A 195 32.49 17.10 -0.78
CA ASN A 195 31.27 16.86 -1.55
C ASN A 195 31.33 15.53 -2.31
N GLY A 196 30.19 14.91 -2.56
CA GLY A 196 30.08 13.60 -3.22
C GLY A 196 28.99 12.72 -2.60
N PHE A 197 29.34 11.46 -2.29
CA PHE A 197 28.49 10.52 -1.55
C PHE A 197 27.21 10.06 -2.28
N ALA A 198 27.14 10.21 -3.60
CA ALA A 198 26.01 9.71 -4.38
C ALA A 198 25.87 8.17 -4.25
N ALA A 199 24.62 7.70 -4.27
CA ALA A 199 24.33 6.28 -4.39
C ALA A 199 24.76 5.77 -5.78
N PRO A 200 25.20 4.50 -5.91
CA PRO A 200 25.63 3.94 -7.20
C PRO A 200 24.49 3.82 -8.22
N ALA A 201 23.26 3.74 -7.74
CA ALA A 201 22.04 3.81 -8.54
C ALA A 201 21.05 4.76 -7.85
N ALA A 202 20.11 5.31 -8.62
CA ALA A 202 19.06 6.15 -8.07
C ALA A 202 18.24 5.36 -7.03
N ILE A 203 18.05 5.96 -5.85
CA ILE A 203 17.23 5.37 -4.80
C ILE A 203 15.76 5.50 -5.24
N PRO A 204 14.97 4.41 -5.28
CA PRO A 204 13.56 4.50 -5.68
C PRO A 204 12.76 5.43 -4.77
N ALA A 205 11.85 6.22 -5.35
CA ALA A 205 10.90 7.02 -4.57
C ALA A 205 10.00 6.10 -3.71
N GLY A 206 9.64 6.54 -2.51
CA GLY A 206 8.99 5.76 -1.45
C GLY A 206 9.97 5.04 -0.51
N SER A 207 11.30 5.13 -0.74
CA SER A 207 12.28 4.46 0.13
C SER A 207 12.30 5.07 1.54
N VAL A 208 12.37 4.22 2.56
CA VAL A 208 12.39 4.63 3.96
C VAL A 208 13.81 4.56 4.52
N LEU A 209 14.37 5.70 4.94
CA LEU A 209 15.65 5.73 5.65
C LEU A 209 15.54 4.90 6.95
N LYS A 210 16.55 4.06 7.21
CA LYS A 210 16.69 3.28 8.46
C LYS A 210 17.83 3.81 9.31
N SER A 211 18.96 4.15 8.71
CA SER A 211 20.08 4.79 9.41
C SER A 211 20.98 5.55 8.44
N ALA A 212 21.61 6.60 8.95
CA ALA A 212 22.69 7.31 8.27
C ALA A 212 23.79 7.62 9.28
N ALA A 213 25.05 7.43 8.90
CA ALA A 213 26.19 7.79 9.72
C ALA A 213 27.35 8.27 8.87
N VAL A 214 28.02 9.33 9.32
CA VAL A 214 29.29 9.75 8.73
C VAL A 214 30.41 9.08 9.50
N LYS A 215 31.22 8.32 8.76
CA LYS A 215 32.43 7.70 9.27
C LYS A 215 33.61 8.63 9.04
N VAL A 216 34.28 8.98 10.13
CA VAL A 216 35.54 9.73 10.09
C VAL A 216 36.62 8.80 10.62
N VAL A 217 37.63 8.52 9.80
CA VAL A 217 38.84 7.80 10.22
C VAL A 217 39.92 8.81 10.49
N HIS A 218 40.40 8.86 11.73
CA HIS A 218 41.24 9.93 12.22
C HIS A 218 42.16 9.48 13.36
N ARG A 219 43.08 10.36 13.76
CA ARG A 219 43.85 10.26 14.99
C ARG A 219 44.32 11.65 15.41
N HIS A 220 44.65 11.79 16.69
CA HIS A 220 45.37 12.96 17.16
C HIS A 220 46.50 12.61 18.13
N THR A 221 47.45 13.52 18.33
CA THR A 221 48.72 13.21 19.01
C THR A 221 48.68 13.32 20.53
N HIS A 222 47.73 14.05 21.11
CA HIS A 222 47.72 14.30 22.55
C HIS A 222 47.03 13.16 23.35
N PRO A 223 47.76 12.38 24.16
CA PRO A 223 47.30 11.07 24.63
C PRO A 223 46.23 11.12 25.75
N THR A 224 45.97 12.29 26.34
CA THR A 224 45.05 12.43 27.50
C THR A 224 43.83 13.30 27.22
N THR A 225 43.64 13.76 25.97
CA THR A 225 42.51 14.59 25.57
C THR A 225 41.76 13.93 24.44
N PHE A 226 40.56 14.44 24.14
CA PHE A 226 39.75 13.98 23.02
C PHE A 226 39.67 15.04 21.92
N ASP A 227 39.62 14.60 20.66
CA ASP A 227 39.35 15.42 19.48
C ASP A 227 37.84 15.53 19.21
N GLY A 228 37.20 16.59 19.70
CA GLY A 228 35.75 16.73 19.50
C GLY A 228 35.39 16.88 18.02
N LEU A 229 34.57 15.98 17.48
CA LEU A 229 34.13 16.00 16.08
C LEU A 229 32.68 16.46 15.94
N THR A 230 32.45 17.48 15.13
CA THR A 230 31.10 17.89 14.70
C THR A 230 30.99 17.72 13.20
N VAL A 231 29.99 16.96 12.75
CA VAL A 231 29.71 16.75 11.33
C VAL A 231 28.42 17.44 10.94
N THR A 232 28.45 18.20 9.85
CA THR A 232 27.25 18.75 9.22
C THR A 232 27.10 18.18 7.82
N LEU A 233 26.08 17.34 7.64
CA LEU A 233 25.70 16.75 6.35
C LEU A 233 24.57 17.57 5.71
N THR A 234 24.77 18.03 4.49
CA THR A 234 23.77 18.76 3.71
C THR A 234 23.47 17.99 2.43
N PRO A 235 22.32 17.28 2.33
CA PRO A 235 21.91 16.64 1.08
C PRO A 235 21.74 17.67 -0.04
N THR A 236 21.98 17.30 -1.29
CA THR A 236 21.75 18.20 -2.44
C THR A 236 20.32 18.73 -2.44
N GLY A 237 20.15 20.06 -2.36
CA GLY A 237 18.83 20.70 -2.28
C GLY A 237 18.12 20.58 -0.92
N GLY A 238 18.78 20.04 0.10
CA GLY A 238 18.22 19.87 1.45
C GLY A 238 18.80 20.84 2.49
N THR A 239 18.19 20.85 3.67
CA THR A 239 18.72 21.59 4.84
C THR A 239 19.88 20.82 5.50
N PRO A 240 20.82 21.51 6.15
CA PRO A 240 21.89 20.84 6.91
C PRO A 240 21.37 20.00 8.08
N LEU A 241 22.07 18.92 8.39
CA LEU A 241 21.84 18.01 9.51
C LEU A 241 23.15 17.84 10.28
N THR A 242 23.11 17.96 11.60
CA THR A 242 24.32 17.93 12.44
C THR A 242 24.35 16.68 13.32
N GLY A 243 25.52 16.07 13.42
CA GLY A 243 25.85 15.04 14.41
C GLY A 243 27.17 15.39 15.09
N THR A 244 27.38 14.86 16.30
CA THR A 244 28.59 15.11 17.09
C THR A 244 29.13 13.82 17.67
N SER A 245 30.45 13.69 17.74
CA SER A 245 31.14 12.73 18.60
C SER A 245 31.97 13.46 19.65
N VAL A 246 32.16 12.82 20.79
CA VAL A 246 33.14 13.26 21.78
C VAL A 246 34.59 13.04 21.30
N GLY A 247 34.78 12.30 20.20
CA GLY A 247 36.10 11.97 19.65
C GLY A 247 36.70 10.73 20.27
N ARG A 248 38.02 10.61 20.14
CA ARG A 248 38.83 9.53 20.74
C ARG A 248 39.98 10.11 21.54
N LEU A 249 40.53 9.30 22.45
CA LEU A 249 41.79 9.66 23.09
C LEU A 249 42.94 9.57 22.07
N GLY A 250 43.88 10.51 22.16
CA GLY A 250 45.02 10.58 21.26
C GLY A 250 45.80 9.27 21.19
N SER A 251 46.15 8.88 19.97
CA SER A 251 46.70 7.57 19.64
C SER A 251 47.56 7.66 18.37
N PRO A 252 48.67 6.91 18.28
CA PRO A 252 49.43 6.82 17.02
C PRO A 252 48.67 6.03 15.93
N ALA A 253 47.74 5.17 16.32
CA ALA A 253 46.91 4.39 15.40
C ALA A 253 45.64 5.15 15.03
N PHE A 254 45.25 5.07 13.74
CA PHE A 254 43.97 5.56 13.25
C PHE A 254 42.80 4.83 13.90
N GLN A 255 41.76 5.60 14.21
CA GLN A 255 40.53 5.15 14.84
C GLN A 255 39.34 5.65 14.02
N THR A 256 38.17 5.06 14.25
CA THR A 256 36.96 5.42 13.49
C THR A 256 35.88 5.93 14.43
N ASP A 257 35.33 7.09 14.09
CA ASP A 257 34.10 7.62 14.65
C ASP A 257 32.97 7.46 13.64
N SER A 258 31.91 6.75 14.05
CA SER A 258 30.68 6.61 13.27
C SER A 258 29.64 7.53 13.88
N ILE A 259 29.46 8.70 13.28
CA ILE A 259 28.64 9.80 13.80
C ILE A 259 27.24 9.70 13.20
N PRO A 260 26.21 9.35 13.98
CA PRO A 260 24.84 9.23 13.46
C PRO A 260 24.30 10.57 12.96
N ILE A 261 23.62 10.55 11.82
CA ILE A 261 22.95 11.68 11.20
C ILE A 261 21.48 11.32 10.96
N ASP A 262 20.59 12.30 11.05
CA ASP A 262 19.15 12.11 10.83
C ASP A 262 18.55 10.99 11.70
N VAL A 263 18.89 10.97 12.99
CA VAL A 263 18.51 9.89 13.92
C VAL A 263 16.99 9.76 14.06
N SER A 264 16.26 10.89 13.98
CA SER A 264 14.79 10.88 13.97
C SER A 264 14.22 10.37 12.64
N ARG A 265 15.02 10.34 11.57
CA ARG A 265 14.64 9.97 10.20
C ARG A 265 13.52 10.87 9.66
N THR A 266 13.52 12.12 10.10
CA THR A 266 12.58 13.16 9.71
C THR A 266 13.28 14.38 9.11
N GLY A 267 14.60 14.31 8.92
CA GLY A 267 15.41 15.35 8.34
C GLY A 267 15.30 15.45 6.82
N SER A 268 16.10 16.34 6.25
CA SER A 268 16.22 16.54 4.80
C SER A 268 16.77 15.32 4.07
N LEU A 269 17.61 14.51 4.71
CA LEU A 269 18.18 13.29 4.14
C LEU A 269 17.10 12.22 4.00
N ALA A 270 16.34 11.96 5.08
CA ALA A 270 15.19 11.06 5.03
C ALA A 270 14.19 11.47 3.95
N ARG A 271 13.85 12.77 3.86
CA ARG A 271 12.98 13.31 2.80
C ARG A 271 13.54 13.12 1.40
N ALA A 272 14.84 13.38 1.19
CA ALA A 272 15.47 13.22 -0.12
C ALA A 272 15.45 11.76 -0.58
N ILE A 273 15.69 10.82 0.34
CA ILE A 273 15.61 9.37 0.10
C ILE A 273 14.17 8.96 -0.21
N TYR A 274 13.20 9.41 0.60
CA TYR A 274 11.78 9.14 0.39
C TYR A 274 11.26 9.67 -0.95
N ASN A 275 11.66 10.87 -1.35
CA ASN A 275 11.25 11.44 -2.63
C ASN A 275 12.01 10.85 -3.84
N GLY A 276 13.01 9.99 -3.62
CA GLY A 276 13.87 9.49 -4.70
C GLY A 276 14.74 10.57 -5.35
N THR A 277 15.04 11.66 -4.61
CA THR A 277 15.77 12.83 -5.09
C THR A 277 17.21 12.92 -4.56
N TYR A 278 17.61 12.00 -3.68
CA TYR A 278 18.96 11.95 -3.16
C TYR A 278 19.99 11.69 -4.26
N SER A 279 20.86 12.66 -4.49
CA SER A 279 21.91 12.64 -5.52
C SER A 279 23.32 12.82 -4.95
N GLY A 280 23.46 12.83 -3.62
CA GLY A 280 24.71 13.11 -2.91
C GLY A 280 24.52 14.12 -1.78
N ALA A 281 25.62 14.48 -1.15
CA ALA A 281 25.65 15.43 -0.05
C ALA A 281 26.99 16.18 0.02
N ARG A 282 26.95 17.35 0.65
CA ARG A 282 28.12 18.01 1.22
C ARG A 282 28.28 17.59 2.68
N ILE A 283 29.50 17.32 3.12
CA ILE A 283 29.83 17.04 4.52
C ILE A 283 30.88 18.06 4.97
N ASP A 284 30.58 18.78 6.04
CA ASP A 284 31.54 19.62 6.75
C ASP A 284 31.96 18.87 8.03
N VAL A 285 33.25 18.58 8.19
CA VAL A 285 33.82 17.97 9.39
C VAL A 285 34.59 19.04 10.15
N ARG A 286 34.07 19.41 11.31
CA ARG A 286 34.71 20.35 12.24
C ARG A 286 35.40 19.58 13.35
N VAL A 287 36.71 19.76 13.44
CA VAL A 287 37.55 19.19 14.51
C VAL A 287 37.80 20.26 15.56
N ASN A 288 37.76 19.87 16.84
CA ASN A 288 38.06 20.74 17.97
C ASN A 288 39.14 20.07 18.85
N LEU A 289 40.31 20.69 18.97
CA LEU A 289 41.42 20.21 19.81
C LEU A 289 41.57 21.11 21.03
N SER A 290 41.66 20.53 22.22
CA SER A 290 41.74 21.30 23.47
C SER A 290 43.15 21.87 23.70
N GLU A 291 44.20 21.19 23.25
CA GLU A 291 45.59 21.56 23.51
C GLU A 291 46.27 22.23 22.33
N LYS A 292 47.17 23.16 22.64
CA LYS A 292 48.03 23.81 21.64
C LYS A 292 49.06 22.80 21.14
N ASP A 293 49.43 22.92 19.87
CA ASP A 293 50.45 22.11 19.20
C ASP A 293 50.08 20.63 19.04
N ASP A 294 48.87 20.21 19.45
CA ASP A 294 48.30 18.92 19.10
C ASP A 294 48.04 18.84 17.59
N ILE A 295 48.23 17.66 17.02
CA ILE A 295 48.13 17.38 15.60
C ILE A 295 46.98 16.42 15.37
N GLU A 296 46.07 16.80 14.48
CA GLU A 296 44.99 15.97 13.95
C GLU A 296 45.36 15.43 12.57
N ASP A 297 45.17 14.14 12.34
CA ASP A 297 45.22 13.51 11.04
C ASP A 297 43.85 12.91 10.67
N ILE A 298 43.30 13.25 9.50
CA ILE A 298 42.10 12.61 8.94
C ILE A 298 42.49 11.78 7.72
N ASP A 299 42.21 10.49 7.76
CA ASP A 299 42.48 9.51 6.70
C ASP A 299 41.29 9.36 5.75
N ALA A 300 40.07 9.29 6.31
CA ALA A 300 38.87 9.12 5.49
C ALA A 300 37.63 9.83 6.04
N ILE A 301 36.80 10.35 5.12
CA ILE A 301 35.44 10.81 5.39
C ILE A 301 34.50 10.04 4.48
N GLN A 302 33.63 9.23 5.07
CA GLN A 302 32.70 8.35 4.35
C GLN A 302 31.28 8.48 4.88
N LEU A 303 30.30 8.17 4.04
CA LEU A 303 28.88 8.12 4.42
C LEU A 303 28.38 6.68 4.31
N ASP A 304 27.80 6.20 5.41
CA ASP A 304 27.04 4.96 5.47
C ASP A 304 25.54 5.29 5.50
N LEU A 305 24.77 4.60 4.66
CA LEU A 305 23.32 4.71 4.58
C LEU A 305 22.68 3.33 4.57
N THR A 306 21.60 3.15 5.33
CA THR A 306 20.71 1.99 5.21
C THR A 306 19.29 2.50 4.93
N TYR A 307 18.64 1.96 3.91
CA TYR A 307 17.26 2.28 3.57
C TYR A 307 16.50 1.03 3.11
N THR A 308 15.18 1.06 3.19
CA THR A 308 14.30 0.03 2.63
C THR A 308 13.62 0.60 1.40
N ALA A 309 13.82 -0.01 0.23
CA ALA A 309 13.10 0.38 -0.98
C ALA A 309 11.63 -0.12 -0.91
N PRO A 310 10.69 0.51 -1.63
CA PRO A 310 9.33 0.02 -1.72
C PRO A 310 9.30 -1.42 -2.21
N ALA A 311 8.69 -2.30 -1.43
CA ALA A 311 8.43 -3.67 -1.81
C ALA A 311 7.12 -4.11 -1.16
N LEU A 312 6.36 -4.95 -1.86
CA LEU A 312 5.08 -5.42 -1.34
C LEU A 312 5.32 -6.46 -0.24
N ARG A 313 4.79 -6.19 0.95
CA ARG A 313 4.84 -7.09 2.11
C ARG A 313 3.69 -8.08 2.05
N ALA A 314 3.97 -9.34 2.39
CA ALA A 314 2.92 -10.32 2.61
C ALA A 314 1.92 -9.81 3.66
N GLY A 315 0.64 -10.11 3.46
CA GLY A 315 -0.38 -9.86 4.45
C GLY A 315 -0.01 -10.52 5.78
N SER A 316 -0.26 -9.84 6.90
CA SER A 316 0.16 -10.31 8.23
C SER A 316 -0.51 -11.61 8.69
N GLY A 317 -1.56 -12.07 7.99
CA GLY A 317 -2.28 -13.29 8.34
C GLY A 317 -2.99 -13.21 9.69
N CYS A 318 -3.28 -12.00 10.17
CA CYS A 318 -3.61 -11.76 11.59
C CYS A 318 -4.94 -12.36 12.07
N VAL A 319 -5.70 -13.04 11.19
CA VAL A 319 -6.79 -13.93 11.57
C VAL A 319 -6.23 -15.32 11.92
N THR A 320 -5.60 -15.43 13.08
CA THR A 320 -4.96 -16.67 13.56
C THR A 320 -5.83 -17.46 14.55
N THR A 321 -6.79 -16.82 15.21
CA THR A 321 -7.73 -17.43 16.16
C THR A 321 -9.18 -17.04 15.83
N GLY A 322 -10.08 -18.03 15.88
CA GLY A 322 -11.51 -17.83 15.64
C GLY A 322 -12.32 -17.70 16.93
N PRO A 323 -13.54 -17.14 16.87
CA PRO A 323 -14.14 -16.47 15.71
C PRO A 323 -13.68 -15.00 15.56
N TYR A 324 -13.57 -14.52 14.31
CA TYR A 324 -13.47 -13.07 14.04
C TYR A 324 -14.83 -12.44 14.35
N THR A 325 -14.87 -11.40 15.19
CA THR A 325 -16.12 -10.83 15.72
C THR A 325 -16.46 -9.43 15.17
N GLY A 326 -15.85 -9.02 14.06
CA GLY A 326 -16.14 -7.75 13.40
C GLY A 326 -15.62 -6.49 14.13
N SER A 327 -15.94 -5.32 13.57
CA SER A 327 -15.54 -3.99 14.05
C SER A 327 -15.98 -3.74 15.51
N GLY A 328 -15.05 -3.97 16.42
CA GLY A 328 -15.23 -3.92 17.87
C GLY A 328 -14.11 -4.64 18.63
N ASN A 329 -13.34 -5.49 17.95
CA ASN A 329 -12.14 -6.11 18.49
C ASN A 329 -10.86 -5.46 17.90
N ALA A 330 -9.78 -5.42 18.69
CA ALA A 330 -8.48 -4.85 18.33
C ALA A 330 -7.78 -5.57 17.15
N SER A 331 -8.37 -6.64 16.64
CA SER A 331 -7.96 -7.36 15.44
C SER A 331 -8.47 -6.64 14.18
N ARG A 332 -7.81 -5.52 13.81
CA ARG A 332 -7.99 -4.81 12.54
C ARG A 332 -7.39 -5.63 11.38
N CYS A 333 -8.01 -6.76 11.06
CA CYS A 333 -7.48 -7.75 10.10
C CYS A 333 -8.22 -7.80 8.77
N ALA A 334 -9.23 -6.95 8.61
CA ALA A 334 -10.03 -6.91 7.40
C ALA A 334 -9.34 -6.05 6.34
N VAL A 335 -8.99 -6.64 5.19
CA VAL A 335 -8.44 -5.88 4.05
C VAL A 335 -9.45 -4.85 3.56
N VAL A 336 -10.74 -5.20 3.61
CA VAL A 336 -11.83 -4.28 3.33
C VAL A 336 -12.84 -4.31 4.48
N THR A 337 -13.20 -3.12 4.96
CA THR A 337 -14.29 -2.89 5.89
C THR A 337 -15.36 -1.97 5.29
N SER A 338 -16.64 -2.32 5.37
CA SER A 338 -17.74 -1.37 5.13
C SER A 338 -18.52 -1.14 6.43
N THR A 339 -18.74 0.13 6.80
CA THR A 339 -19.42 0.49 8.07
C THR A 339 -20.93 0.67 7.90
N GLY A 340 -21.69 0.65 9.00
CA GLY A 340 -23.16 0.82 8.97
C GLY A 340 -23.69 2.23 8.70
N SER A 341 -22.90 3.14 8.11
CA SER A 341 -23.37 4.49 7.75
C SER A 341 -24.53 4.42 6.74
N PRO A 342 -25.58 5.25 6.83
CA PRO A 342 -26.76 5.18 5.94
C PRO A 342 -26.45 5.44 4.46
N ASN A 343 -25.38 6.19 4.17
CA ASN A 343 -24.96 6.54 2.81
C ASN A 343 -23.87 5.60 2.25
N ASN A 344 -23.46 4.59 3.02
CA ASN A 344 -22.42 3.67 2.58
C ASN A 344 -22.93 2.77 1.46
N GLN A 345 -22.24 2.82 0.32
CA GLN A 345 -22.42 1.87 -0.77
C GLN A 345 -21.05 1.35 -1.20
N PHE A 346 -20.87 0.04 -1.17
CA PHE A 346 -19.64 -0.61 -1.59
C PHE A 346 -19.97 -1.71 -2.60
N TYR A 347 -19.33 -1.68 -3.76
CA TYR A 347 -19.54 -2.62 -4.84
C TYR A 347 -18.22 -3.03 -5.49
N VAL A 348 -18.07 -4.32 -5.79
CA VAL A 348 -16.92 -4.88 -6.48
C VAL A 348 -17.41 -5.68 -7.68
N GLN A 349 -17.11 -5.16 -8.87
CA GLN A 349 -17.36 -5.79 -10.17
C GLN A 349 -16.11 -6.58 -10.58
N GLY A 350 -15.82 -7.65 -9.84
CA GLY A 350 -14.64 -8.49 -10.00
C GLY A 350 -14.39 -9.39 -8.78
N THR A 351 -13.45 -10.33 -8.91
CA THR A 351 -13.10 -11.24 -7.82
C THR A 351 -12.39 -10.49 -6.71
N THR A 352 -12.82 -10.72 -5.46
CA THR A 352 -12.06 -10.34 -4.26
C THR A 352 -11.28 -11.55 -3.77
N TYR A 353 -9.95 -11.48 -3.84
CA TYR A 353 -9.05 -12.58 -3.47
C TYR A 353 -8.13 -12.16 -2.30
N THR A 354 -8.55 -12.45 -1.07
CA THR A 354 -7.88 -12.12 0.18
C THR A 354 -7.71 -13.36 1.09
N PRO A 355 -7.01 -14.42 0.63
CA PRO A 355 -7.05 -15.75 1.23
C PRO A 355 -6.45 -15.86 2.64
N ILE A 356 -5.75 -14.83 3.10
CA ILE A 356 -5.11 -14.77 4.43
C ILE A 356 -5.66 -13.64 5.33
N ALA A 357 -6.70 -12.94 4.89
CA ALA A 357 -7.27 -11.80 5.61
C ALA A 357 -8.78 -11.94 5.81
N ALA A 358 -9.36 -11.05 6.62
CA ALA A 358 -10.81 -10.95 6.76
C ALA A 358 -11.41 -10.00 5.70
N LEU A 359 -12.71 -10.16 5.47
CA LEU A 359 -13.57 -9.13 4.88
C LEU A 359 -14.68 -8.84 5.89
N ASP A 360 -14.89 -7.57 6.22
CA ASP A 360 -15.84 -7.12 7.23
C ASP A 360 -16.85 -6.15 6.64
N LEU A 361 -18.06 -6.62 6.40
CA LEU A 361 -19.01 -5.92 5.55
C LEU A 361 -20.28 -5.65 6.30
N THR A 362 -20.50 -4.39 6.66
CA THR A 362 -21.84 -3.91 7.02
C THR A 362 -22.48 -3.33 5.76
N LEU A 363 -23.54 -3.99 5.30
CA LEU A 363 -24.31 -3.61 4.14
C LEU A 363 -25.56 -2.87 4.61
N ASN A 364 -25.64 -1.58 4.31
CA ASN A 364 -26.76 -0.73 4.64
C ASN A 364 -27.41 -0.21 3.36
N ASN A 365 -28.74 -0.25 3.26
CA ASN A 365 -29.48 0.23 2.08
C ASN A 365 -29.00 -0.37 0.74
N ALA A 366 -28.43 -1.57 0.77
CA ALA A 366 -27.93 -2.21 -0.43
C ALA A 366 -29.12 -2.79 -1.24
N ALA A 367 -29.26 -2.31 -2.47
CA ALA A 367 -30.31 -2.69 -3.40
C ALA A 367 -29.81 -3.68 -4.48
N GLU A 368 -28.49 -3.85 -4.61
CA GLU A 368 -27.85 -4.65 -5.65
C GLU A 368 -26.80 -5.62 -5.09
N GLN A 369 -26.29 -6.49 -5.96
CA GLN A 369 -25.25 -7.49 -5.66
C GLN A 369 -23.92 -6.78 -5.36
N VAL A 370 -23.32 -7.06 -4.20
CA VAL A 370 -22.15 -6.31 -3.67
C VAL A 370 -20.85 -6.82 -4.26
N PHE A 371 -20.69 -8.14 -4.39
CA PHE A 371 -19.52 -8.76 -5.03
C PHE A 371 -19.98 -9.58 -6.21
N ARG A 372 -19.40 -9.30 -7.37
CA ARG A 372 -19.65 -10.07 -8.59
C ARG A 372 -18.34 -10.65 -9.10
N PHE A 373 -18.30 -11.95 -9.43
CA PHE A 373 -17.11 -12.81 -9.64
C PHE A 373 -16.53 -13.48 -8.37
N GLY A 374 -17.31 -13.59 -7.30
CA GLY A 374 -16.98 -14.39 -6.13
C GLY A 374 -15.94 -13.79 -5.19
N VAL A 375 -15.81 -14.43 -4.04
CA VAL A 375 -14.94 -13.99 -2.94
C VAL A 375 -14.15 -15.19 -2.43
N VAL A 376 -12.82 -15.04 -2.34
CA VAL A 376 -11.92 -15.98 -1.67
C VAL A 376 -11.28 -15.26 -0.51
N THR A 377 -11.72 -15.55 0.72
CA THR A 377 -11.23 -14.89 1.92
C THR A 377 -10.98 -15.90 3.05
N ARG A 378 -10.06 -15.59 3.98
CA ARG A 378 -9.83 -16.44 5.16
C ARG A 378 -11.04 -16.43 6.08
N THR A 379 -11.66 -15.27 6.22
CA THR A 379 -12.84 -15.07 7.06
C THR A 379 -13.73 -14.00 6.45
N LEU A 380 -15.04 -14.22 6.55
CA LEU A 380 -16.06 -13.33 6.04
C LEU A 380 -17.01 -12.98 7.20
N TRP A 381 -17.11 -11.70 7.51
CA TRP A 381 -18.09 -11.16 8.44
C TRP A 381 -19.05 -10.27 7.65
N VAL A 382 -20.33 -10.61 7.64
CA VAL A 382 -21.36 -9.86 6.91
C VAL A 382 -22.50 -9.51 7.85
N LYS A 383 -22.82 -8.23 7.91
CA LYS A 383 -23.96 -7.68 8.64
C LYS A 383 -24.89 -6.97 7.66
N LEU A 384 -26.16 -7.34 7.69
CA LEU A 384 -27.21 -6.73 6.88
C LEU A 384 -28.09 -5.87 7.79
N THR A 385 -28.37 -4.62 7.41
CA THR A 385 -29.40 -3.80 8.08
C THR A 385 -30.77 -4.10 7.49
N GLY A 386 -31.85 -3.84 8.23
CA GLY A 386 -33.22 -4.27 7.90
C GLY A 386 -33.89 -3.64 6.65
N SER A 387 -33.14 -2.88 5.84
CA SER A 387 -33.65 -2.16 4.66
C SER A 387 -32.89 -2.58 3.40
N PHE A 388 -33.07 -3.83 2.96
CA PHE A 388 -32.48 -4.35 1.73
C PHE A 388 -33.57 -4.67 0.68
N SER A 389 -33.24 -4.49 -0.59
CA SER A 389 -34.12 -4.79 -1.73
C SER A 389 -33.38 -5.55 -2.84
N TYR A 390 -32.55 -6.51 -2.47
CA TYR A 390 -31.72 -7.26 -3.42
C TYR A 390 -32.57 -7.96 -4.48
N THR A 391 -32.18 -7.80 -5.73
CA THR A 391 -32.74 -8.55 -6.88
C THR A 391 -31.96 -9.85 -7.17
N GLY A 392 -30.87 -10.11 -6.45
CA GLY A 392 -30.02 -11.30 -6.60
C GLY A 392 -29.11 -11.57 -5.39
N PRO A 393 -28.14 -12.51 -5.49
CA PRO A 393 -27.26 -12.85 -4.37
C PRO A 393 -26.27 -11.72 -4.03
N VAL A 394 -25.97 -11.52 -2.75
CA VAL A 394 -24.98 -10.52 -2.28
C VAL A 394 -23.58 -10.80 -2.84
N ILE A 395 -23.23 -12.08 -2.95
CA ILE A 395 -22.00 -12.56 -3.58
C ILE A 395 -22.40 -13.43 -4.76
N GLU A 396 -22.21 -12.92 -5.97
CA GLU A 396 -22.42 -13.63 -7.22
C GLU A 396 -21.11 -14.28 -7.66
N VAL A 397 -21.14 -15.59 -7.92
CA VAL A 397 -20.05 -16.34 -8.55
C VAL A 397 -20.36 -16.40 -10.05
N PRO A 398 -19.37 -16.36 -10.96
CA PRO A 398 -19.63 -16.51 -12.39
C PRO A 398 -20.37 -17.82 -12.62
N ASP A 399 -21.40 -17.75 -13.46
CA ASP A 399 -22.18 -18.93 -13.80
C ASP A 399 -21.35 -19.86 -14.69
N ASP A 400 -20.66 -20.81 -14.06
CA ASP A 400 -19.98 -21.93 -14.74
C ASP A 400 -20.95 -23.11 -14.98
N SER A 401 -22.27 -22.93 -14.77
CA SER A 401 -23.21 -24.01 -15.02
C SER A 401 -23.31 -24.28 -16.54
N PRO A 402 -23.29 -25.55 -16.98
CA PRO A 402 -23.41 -25.91 -18.39
C PRO A 402 -24.82 -25.66 -18.98
N GLY A 403 -25.63 -24.83 -18.31
CA GLY A 403 -26.98 -24.50 -18.69
C GLY A 403 -27.74 -23.86 -17.53
N PHE A 404 -28.60 -22.89 -17.84
CA PHE A 404 -29.42 -22.19 -16.86
C PHE A 404 -30.37 -23.18 -16.16
N VAL A 405 -30.16 -23.39 -14.86
CA VAL A 405 -31.01 -24.26 -14.04
C VAL A 405 -32.02 -23.44 -13.26
N PHE A 406 -33.28 -23.44 -13.68
CA PHE A 406 -34.37 -22.89 -12.88
C PHE A 406 -35.23 -24.02 -12.31
N SER A 407 -35.62 -23.86 -11.05
CA SER A 407 -36.50 -24.82 -10.37
C SER A 407 -37.92 -24.29 -10.34
N VAL A 408 -38.88 -25.12 -10.74
CA VAL A 408 -40.31 -24.86 -10.52
C VAL A 408 -40.91 -25.88 -9.56
N TYR A 409 -42.02 -25.51 -8.94
CA TYR A 409 -42.85 -26.45 -8.20
C TYR A 409 -44.04 -26.86 -9.07
N LEU A 410 -44.09 -28.13 -9.46
CA LEU A 410 -45.24 -28.71 -10.15
C LEU A 410 -46.23 -29.26 -9.11
N SER A 411 -47.51 -28.95 -9.28
CA SER A 411 -48.61 -29.53 -8.51
C SER A 411 -49.42 -30.45 -9.40
N VAL A 412 -49.54 -31.71 -9.02
CA VAL A 412 -50.28 -32.73 -9.78
C VAL A 412 -51.57 -33.06 -9.05
N TYR A 413 -52.66 -33.08 -9.81
CA TYR A 413 -54.00 -33.45 -9.37
C TYR A 413 -54.40 -34.74 -10.08
N VAL A 414 -54.83 -35.76 -9.33
CA VAL A 414 -55.30 -37.04 -9.90
C VAL A 414 -56.81 -37.02 -10.03
N CYS A 415 -57.31 -37.28 -11.23
CA CYS A 415 -58.73 -37.44 -11.50
C CYS A 415 -59.25 -38.80 -11.04
N ALA A 416 -60.46 -38.84 -10.47
CA ALA A 416 -61.15 -40.08 -10.11
C ALA A 416 -61.76 -40.83 -11.31
N ALA A 417 -61.96 -40.15 -12.44
CA ALA A 417 -62.51 -40.71 -13.69
C ALA A 417 -61.98 -39.95 -14.92
N PRO A 418 -62.07 -40.52 -16.13
CA PRO A 418 -61.70 -39.82 -17.36
C PRO A 418 -62.54 -38.54 -17.53
N GLY A 419 -61.91 -37.36 -17.48
CA GLY A 419 -62.57 -36.06 -17.56
C GLY A 419 -61.66 -34.91 -17.11
N PRO A 420 -62.11 -33.65 -17.19
CA PRO A 420 -61.33 -32.51 -16.70
C PRO A 420 -61.09 -32.61 -15.19
N CYS A 421 -59.82 -32.51 -14.77
CA CYS A 421 -59.46 -32.53 -13.34
C CYS A 421 -59.77 -31.18 -12.69
N SER A 422 -60.31 -31.21 -11.47
CA SER A 422 -60.28 -30.05 -10.60
C SER A 422 -58.82 -29.73 -10.27
N THR A 423 -58.41 -28.48 -10.49
CA THR A 423 -57.12 -27.94 -10.05
C THR A 423 -57.24 -27.23 -8.70
N SER A 424 -58.36 -27.37 -8.01
CA SER A 424 -58.59 -26.83 -6.68
C SER A 424 -58.44 -27.92 -5.60
N GLY A 425 -57.97 -27.53 -4.41
CA GLY A 425 -57.73 -28.44 -3.28
C GLY A 425 -56.28 -28.88 -3.11
N ASN A 426 -56.06 -29.89 -2.26
CA ASN A 426 -54.73 -30.42 -1.98
C ASN A 426 -54.24 -31.29 -3.14
N PRO A 427 -53.07 -30.97 -3.76
CA PRO A 427 -52.52 -31.78 -4.83
C PRO A 427 -52.10 -33.16 -4.32
N SER A 428 -52.27 -34.18 -5.18
CA SER A 428 -51.85 -35.56 -4.93
C SER A 428 -50.32 -35.68 -4.87
N LEU A 429 -49.61 -34.84 -5.63
CA LEU A 429 -48.15 -34.77 -5.65
C LEU A 429 -47.71 -33.31 -5.80
N ARG A 430 -46.70 -32.92 -5.04
CA ARG A 430 -45.88 -31.75 -5.33
C ARG A 430 -44.48 -32.21 -5.68
N ALA A 431 -43.94 -31.73 -6.80
CA ALA A 431 -42.57 -32.01 -7.20
C ALA A 431 -41.80 -30.71 -7.40
N LYS A 432 -40.60 -30.62 -6.83
CA LYS A 432 -39.62 -29.60 -7.22
C LYS A 432 -38.83 -30.16 -8.39
N VAL A 433 -38.88 -29.46 -9.52
CA VAL A 433 -38.29 -29.93 -10.77
C VAL A 433 -37.34 -28.86 -11.28
N ALA A 434 -36.13 -29.27 -11.64
CA ALA A 434 -35.16 -28.45 -12.34
C ALA A 434 -35.35 -28.60 -13.85
N PHE A 435 -35.42 -27.47 -14.53
CA PHE A 435 -35.23 -27.40 -15.98
C PHE A 435 -33.81 -26.94 -16.26
N VAL A 436 -33.13 -27.66 -17.15
CA VAL A 436 -31.81 -27.29 -17.66
C VAL A 436 -31.94 -27.03 -19.15
N ASP A 437 -31.69 -25.79 -19.56
CA ASP A 437 -31.53 -25.41 -20.96
C ASP A 437 -30.07 -25.06 -21.21
N ALA A 438 -29.49 -25.60 -22.29
CA ALA A 438 -28.13 -25.26 -22.71
C ALA A 438 -27.99 -23.77 -23.12
N ASP A 439 -29.07 -23.17 -23.59
CA ASP A 439 -29.18 -21.75 -23.90
C ASP A 439 -30.59 -21.25 -23.50
N PRO A 440 -30.73 -20.42 -22.45
CA PRO A 440 -32.02 -19.92 -21.98
C PRO A 440 -32.61 -18.82 -22.89
N VAL A 441 -31.80 -18.17 -23.72
CA VAL A 441 -32.25 -17.11 -24.64
C VAL A 441 -32.79 -17.72 -25.92
N THR A 442 -32.23 -18.85 -26.34
CA THR A 442 -32.64 -19.62 -27.52
C THR A 442 -32.85 -21.10 -27.20
N PRO A 443 -33.90 -21.45 -26.44
CA PRO A 443 -34.15 -22.83 -26.05
C PRO A 443 -34.43 -23.71 -27.28
N VAL A 444 -33.66 -24.79 -27.46
CA VAL A 444 -33.87 -25.77 -28.52
C VAL A 444 -35.06 -26.65 -28.14
N ALA A 445 -36.11 -26.64 -28.95
CA ALA A 445 -37.29 -27.46 -28.74
C ALA A 445 -36.92 -28.95 -28.61
N GLY A 446 -37.41 -29.60 -27.54
CA GLY A 446 -37.16 -31.02 -27.25
C GLY A 446 -35.81 -31.34 -26.59
N ALA A 447 -34.90 -30.37 -26.42
CA ALA A 447 -33.59 -30.58 -25.79
C ALA A 447 -33.55 -30.23 -24.30
N ARG A 448 -34.63 -29.67 -23.75
CA ARG A 448 -34.74 -29.30 -22.33
C ARG A 448 -34.66 -30.53 -21.45
N GLN A 449 -33.64 -30.58 -20.58
CA GLN A 449 -33.55 -31.63 -19.58
C GLN A 449 -34.42 -31.28 -18.38
N VAL A 450 -35.19 -32.25 -17.92
CA VAL A 450 -36.08 -32.12 -16.76
C VAL A 450 -35.61 -33.09 -15.69
N SER A 451 -35.17 -32.57 -14.54
CA SER A 451 -34.72 -33.37 -13.41
C SER A 451 -35.65 -33.17 -12.22
N VAL A 452 -36.26 -34.24 -11.71
CA VAL A 452 -37.02 -34.17 -10.46
C VAL A 452 -36.03 -34.12 -9.30
N LEU A 453 -35.99 -32.98 -8.61
CA LEU A 453 -35.08 -32.78 -7.47
C LEU A 453 -35.64 -33.36 -6.18
N SER A 454 -36.94 -33.20 -5.97
CA SER A 454 -37.65 -33.78 -4.85
C SER A 454 -39.14 -33.87 -5.16
N TYR A 455 -39.83 -34.79 -4.49
CA TYR A 455 -41.29 -34.86 -4.56
C TYR A 455 -41.87 -35.26 -3.22
N SER A 456 -43.09 -34.81 -2.96
CA SER A 456 -43.91 -35.21 -1.82
C SER A 456 -45.29 -35.60 -2.32
N ALA A 457 -45.72 -36.81 -2.02
CA ALA A 457 -47.07 -37.27 -2.28
C ALA A 457 -47.90 -37.18 -1.00
N THR A 458 -49.17 -36.81 -1.13
CA THR A 458 -50.14 -37.06 -0.06
C THR A 458 -50.44 -38.55 -0.06
N ARG A 459 -50.25 -39.19 1.10
CA ARG A 459 -50.40 -40.64 1.26
C ARG A 459 -51.86 -41.02 1.39
#